data_AF-A0A895XMF4-F1
#
_entry.id   AF-A0A895XMF4-F1
#
_cell.length_a   1.000
_cell.length_b   1.000
_cell.length_c   1.000
_cell.angle_alpha   90.00
_cell.angle_beta   90.00
_cell.angle_gamma   90.00
#
_symmetry.space_group_name_H-M   'P 1'
#
loop_
_entity.id
_entity.type
_entity.pdbx_description
1 polymer ?
#
loop_
_entity_poly.entity_id
_entity_poly.type
_entity_poly.pdbx_seq_one_letter_code
_entity_poly.pdbx_strand_id
1 'polypeptide(L)'
;MALREGLEEATASLTGVGSQLETLENQAHALRNHHGNAATSPGSTSPRAQNKPAIDSSTKPSMPRDPNREPEGIPEAIKGSPIKKQSLRREYEAAKLLAVAGYKVVQSPPTNSHGKNPDYLIEGRQWDCYSPSGNSLNTVRSAIRNKVSKNQAYSIILNLSDSKLTSNEIEERLARDPVTGLKEVKVIQDGQIHDLKLSPKGNQ
;
A
#
# COMPACT_ATOMS: atom_id res chain seq x y z
N MET A 1 -2.00 53.64 9.90
CA MET A 1 -3.06 53.42 8.90
C MET A 1 -2.87 52.12 8.10
N ALA A 2 -2.03 51.16 8.56
CA ALA A 2 -1.70 49.92 7.82
C ALA A 2 -2.24 48.63 8.47
N LEU A 3 -2.92 48.71 9.62
CA LEU A 3 -3.48 47.54 10.32
C LEU A 3 -4.95 47.26 9.97
N ARG A 4 -5.55 48.05 9.09
CA ARG A 4 -6.95 47.88 8.66
C ARG A 4 -7.11 47.24 7.27
N GLU A 5 -6.06 47.17 6.46
CA GLU A 5 -6.13 46.59 5.11
C GLU A 5 -5.90 45.07 5.08
N GLY A 6 -5.15 44.50 6.05
CA GLY A 6 -4.89 43.06 6.10
C GLY A 6 -6.07 42.19 6.58
N LEU A 7 -7.12 42.78 7.14
CA LEU A 7 -8.28 42.03 7.65
C LEU A 7 -9.37 41.80 6.58
N GLU A 8 -9.42 42.66 5.55
CA GLU A 8 -10.40 42.55 4.45
C GLU A 8 -9.94 41.55 3.36
N GLU A 9 -8.63 41.36 3.15
CA GLU A 9 -8.14 40.30 2.23
C GLU A 9 -8.34 38.89 2.81
N ALA A 10 -8.24 38.73 4.13
CA ALA A 10 -8.45 37.45 4.79
C ALA A 10 -9.92 36.98 4.72
N THR A 11 -10.89 37.90 4.79
CA THR A 11 -12.32 37.57 4.73
C THR A 11 -12.80 37.25 3.30
N ALA A 12 -12.24 37.93 2.29
CA ALA A 12 -12.51 37.63 0.87
C ALA A 12 -11.98 36.25 0.44
N SER A 13 -10.82 35.84 0.97
CA SER A 13 -10.24 34.53 0.65
C SER A 13 -10.98 33.37 1.32
N LEU A 14 -11.66 33.60 2.46
CA LEU A 14 -12.49 32.59 3.16
C LEU A 14 -13.85 32.36 2.48
N THR A 15 -14.42 33.38 1.83
CA THR A 15 -15.69 33.23 1.10
C THR A 15 -15.51 32.44 -0.20
N GLY A 16 -14.36 32.59 -0.88
CA GLY A 16 -14.06 31.82 -2.11
C GLY A 16 -13.89 30.32 -1.91
N VAL A 17 -13.37 29.90 -0.75
CA VAL A 17 -13.18 28.47 -0.41
C VAL A 17 -14.53 27.79 -0.12
N GLY A 18 -15.50 28.51 0.45
CA GLY A 18 -16.85 27.99 0.69
C GLY A 18 -17.59 27.64 -0.62
N SER A 19 -17.50 28.50 -1.63
CA SER A 19 -18.14 28.29 -2.94
C SER A 19 -17.53 27.12 -3.72
N GLN A 20 -16.22 26.88 -3.54
CA GLN A 20 -15.54 25.73 -4.15
C GLN A 20 -15.96 24.42 -3.49
N LEU A 21 -16.18 24.40 -2.17
CA LEU A 21 -16.66 23.22 -1.45
C LEU A 21 -18.08 22.83 -1.89
N GLU A 22 -18.98 23.80 -2.02
CA GLU A 22 -20.39 23.55 -2.43
C GLU A 22 -20.48 23.07 -3.88
N THR A 23 -19.58 23.53 -4.75
CA THR A 23 -19.49 23.05 -6.14
C THR A 23 -19.00 21.59 -6.21
N LEU A 24 -18.05 21.20 -5.37
CA LEU A 24 -17.52 19.83 -5.27
C LEU A 24 -18.56 18.86 -4.68
N GLU A 25 -19.35 19.29 -3.70
CA GLU A 25 -20.42 18.49 -3.11
C GLU A 25 -21.56 18.22 -4.10
N ASN A 26 -21.96 19.24 -4.87
CA ASN A 26 -22.97 19.07 -5.93
C ASN A 26 -22.49 18.16 -7.07
N GLN A 27 -21.20 18.21 -7.42
CA GLN A 27 -20.60 17.28 -8.39
C GLN A 27 -20.54 15.84 -7.87
N ALA A 28 -20.30 15.64 -6.58
CA ALA A 28 -20.32 14.31 -5.95
C ALA A 28 -21.74 13.72 -5.85
N HIS A 29 -22.77 14.57 -5.69
CA HIS A 29 -24.17 14.14 -5.63
C HIS A 29 -24.70 13.69 -7.00
N ALA A 30 -24.32 14.39 -8.09
CA ALA A 30 -24.71 14.03 -9.46
C ALA A 30 -24.16 12.66 -9.91
N LEU A 31 -22.99 12.26 -9.41
CA LEU A 31 -22.38 10.96 -9.72
C LEU A 31 -23.08 9.78 -9.01
N ARG A 32 -23.85 10.03 -7.95
CA ARG A 32 -24.55 8.99 -7.19
C ARG A 32 -25.84 8.49 -7.87
N ASN A 33 -26.48 9.33 -8.68
CA ASN A 33 -27.81 9.04 -9.25
C ASN A 33 -27.79 8.42 -10.65
N HIS A 34 -26.61 8.15 -11.24
CA HIS A 34 -26.51 7.70 -12.64
C HIS A 34 -26.41 6.18 -12.86
N HIS A 35 -26.86 5.35 -11.91
CA HIS A 35 -27.06 3.91 -12.14
C HIS A 35 -28.55 3.56 -12.10
N GLY A 36 -29.22 3.62 -13.25
CA GLY A 36 -30.59 3.12 -13.38
C GLY A 36 -31.22 3.36 -14.77
N ASN A 37 -31.39 2.26 -15.51
CA ASN A 37 -32.17 2.04 -16.73
C ASN A 37 -31.62 2.44 -18.11
N ALA A 38 -31.67 1.44 -19.00
CA ALA A 38 -31.26 1.42 -20.40
C ALA A 38 -32.47 1.37 -21.34
N ALA A 39 -32.36 1.95 -22.55
CA ALA A 39 -32.89 1.39 -23.81
C ALA A 39 -32.49 2.22 -25.06
N THR A 40 -32.17 1.48 -26.13
CA THR A 40 -32.18 1.80 -27.60
C THR A 40 -30.99 2.50 -28.33
N SER A 41 -30.28 1.65 -29.10
CA SER A 41 -29.37 1.69 -30.28
C SER A 41 -29.32 2.92 -31.25
N PRO A 42 -28.45 2.92 -32.32
CA PRO A 42 -27.11 2.34 -32.52
C PRO A 42 -26.06 3.32 -33.15
N GLY A 43 -24.77 3.00 -33.00
CA GLY A 43 -23.72 3.34 -33.97
C GLY A 43 -22.96 4.65 -33.74
N SER A 44 -21.69 4.52 -33.32
CA SER A 44 -20.53 5.23 -33.89
C SER A 44 -19.26 4.85 -33.14
N THR A 45 -18.22 4.58 -33.92
CA THR A 45 -16.91 4.06 -33.58
C THR A 45 -16.12 4.95 -32.62
N SER A 46 -15.64 4.37 -31.52
CA SER A 46 -14.43 4.83 -30.82
C SER A 46 -13.87 3.67 -29.99
N PRO A 47 -12.58 3.30 -30.11
CA PRO A 47 -12.00 2.24 -29.31
C PRO A 47 -11.82 2.77 -27.88
N ARG A 48 -12.84 2.59 -27.04
CA ARG A 48 -12.75 2.83 -25.60
C ARG A 48 -11.78 1.83 -25.03
N ALA A 49 -10.53 2.26 -24.85
CA ALA A 49 -9.56 1.61 -24.00
C ALA A 49 -10.27 1.26 -22.68
N GLN A 50 -10.35 -0.04 -22.43
CA GLN A 50 -10.95 -0.61 -21.24
C GLN A 50 -10.04 -0.26 -20.06
N ASN A 51 -10.21 0.90 -19.43
CA ASN A 51 -9.69 1.12 -18.09
C ASN A 51 -10.55 0.32 -17.10
N LYS A 52 -10.40 -1.00 -17.14
CA LYS A 52 -10.52 -1.84 -15.94
C LYS A 52 -9.34 -1.47 -15.04
N PRO A 53 -9.51 -1.25 -13.73
CA PRO A 53 -8.37 -1.20 -12.83
C PRO A 53 -7.64 -2.53 -12.96
N ALA A 54 -6.38 -2.52 -13.39
CA ALA A 54 -5.58 -3.73 -13.54
C ALA A 54 -5.33 -4.34 -12.15
N ILE A 55 -6.18 -5.27 -11.70
CA ILE A 55 -6.00 -6.08 -10.48
C ILE A 55 -4.98 -7.22 -10.72
N ASP A 56 -4.03 -7.03 -11.64
CA ASP A 56 -3.13 -8.10 -12.10
C ASP A 56 -1.69 -7.63 -12.35
N SER A 57 -1.38 -6.38 -12.02
CA SER A 57 0.00 -5.87 -12.12
C SER A 57 0.62 -5.79 -10.73
N SER A 58 1.64 -6.62 -10.51
CA SER A 58 2.54 -6.50 -9.36
C SER A 58 3.10 -5.07 -9.30
N THR A 59 3.20 -4.53 -8.09
CA THR A 59 3.67 -3.16 -7.84
C THR A 59 5.12 -3.03 -8.30
N LYS A 60 5.41 -2.10 -9.23
CA LYS A 60 6.75 -1.88 -9.79
C LYS A 60 7.33 -0.54 -9.31
N PRO A 61 8.66 -0.42 -9.20
CA PRO A 61 9.29 0.84 -8.81
C PRO A 61 9.02 1.91 -9.88
N SER A 62 8.65 3.12 -9.46
CA SER A 62 8.41 4.24 -10.38
C SER A 62 9.64 5.11 -10.65
N MET A 63 10.76 4.85 -9.95
CA MET A 63 11.99 5.62 -10.04
C MET A 63 13.20 4.71 -10.34
N PRO A 64 14.30 5.26 -10.90
CA PRO A 64 15.54 4.51 -11.01
C PRO A 64 16.10 4.17 -9.62
N ARG A 65 16.92 3.11 -9.58
CA ARG A 65 17.69 2.71 -8.40
C ARG A 65 18.62 3.86 -7.97
N ASP A 66 18.65 4.16 -6.67
CA ASP A 66 19.46 5.22 -6.09
C ASP A 66 19.95 4.80 -4.69
N PRO A 67 21.25 4.51 -4.51
CA PRO A 67 21.81 4.11 -3.21
C PRO A 67 21.65 5.12 -2.07
N ASN A 68 21.43 6.39 -2.39
CA ASN A 68 21.29 7.46 -1.40
C ASN A 68 19.82 7.79 -1.09
N ARG A 69 18.87 7.10 -1.72
CA ARG A 69 17.45 7.36 -1.47
C ARG A 69 17.04 6.84 -0.10
N GLU A 70 16.37 7.71 0.64
CA GLU A 70 15.72 7.38 1.90
C GLU A 70 14.21 7.25 1.71
N PRO A 71 13.52 6.42 2.53
CA PRO A 71 12.07 6.42 2.58
C PRO A 71 11.55 7.73 3.17
N GLU A 72 10.35 8.12 2.78
CA GLU A 72 9.62 9.27 3.31
C GLU A 72 8.84 8.88 4.58
N GLY A 73 8.30 9.89 5.28
CA GLY A 73 7.55 9.69 6.53
C GLY A 73 8.45 9.60 7.77
N ILE A 74 7.82 9.39 8.92
CA ILE A 74 8.52 9.29 10.21
C ILE A 74 8.45 7.84 10.66
N PRO A 75 9.57 7.10 10.73
CA PRO A 75 9.56 5.72 11.21
C PRO A 75 9.10 5.65 12.67
N GLU A 76 8.44 4.55 13.06
CA GLU A 76 8.10 4.33 14.46
C GLU A 76 9.37 4.33 15.32
N ALA A 77 9.34 5.07 16.44
CA ALA A 77 10.47 5.16 17.35
C ALA A 77 10.86 3.77 17.89
N ILE A 78 12.14 3.41 17.80
CA ILE A 78 12.68 2.11 18.22
C ILE A 78 12.63 2.00 19.76
N LYS A 79 11.53 1.44 20.27
CA LYS A 79 11.29 1.27 21.72
C LYS A 79 10.64 -0.07 22.05
N GLY A 80 10.69 -0.45 23.32
CA GLY A 80 10.11 -1.71 23.83
C GLY A 80 11.15 -2.81 24.05
N SER A 81 10.69 -4.07 24.03
CA SER A 81 11.53 -5.25 24.24
C SER A 81 12.60 -5.41 23.14
N PRO A 82 13.68 -6.18 23.37
CA PRO A 82 14.69 -6.44 22.35
C PRO A 82 14.11 -6.97 21.04
N ILE A 83 13.13 -7.88 21.13
CA ILE A 83 12.41 -8.44 19.97
C ILE A 83 11.65 -7.34 19.22
N LYS A 84 10.89 -6.49 19.94
CA LYS A 84 10.17 -5.38 19.29
C LYS A 84 11.15 -4.40 18.62
N LYS A 85 12.25 -4.05 19.28
CA LYS A 85 13.29 -3.19 18.71
C LYS A 85 13.90 -3.79 17.44
N GLN A 86 14.13 -5.10 17.42
CA GLN A 86 14.62 -5.80 16.23
C GLN A 86 13.59 -5.77 15.09
N SER A 87 12.31 -6.04 15.37
CA SER A 87 11.24 -5.92 14.38
C SER A 87 11.20 -4.52 13.75
N LEU A 88 11.24 -3.46 14.58
CA LEU A 88 11.24 -2.07 14.10
C LEU A 88 12.47 -1.73 13.26
N ARG A 89 13.65 -2.26 13.59
CA ARG A 89 14.85 -2.10 12.75
C ARG A 89 14.68 -2.79 11.40
N ARG A 90 14.19 -4.03 11.37
CA ARG A 90 13.98 -4.77 10.12
C ARG A 90 12.90 -4.15 9.24
N GLU A 91 11.93 -3.49 9.84
CA GLU A 91 10.93 -2.67 9.14
C GLU A 91 11.61 -1.46 8.46
N TYR A 92 12.38 -0.67 9.22
CA TYR A 92 13.12 0.46 8.65
C TYR A 92 14.12 0.05 7.56
N GLU A 93 14.88 -1.03 7.76
CA GLU A 93 15.83 -1.56 6.77
C GLU A 93 15.12 -2.01 5.48
N ALA A 94 13.94 -2.64 5.60
CA ALA A 94 13.15 -3.01 4.44
C ALA A 94 12.68 -1.77 3.67
N ALA A 95 12.19 -0.74 4.37
CA ALA A 95 11.76 0.52 3.76
C ALA A 95 12.91 1.20 3.00
N LYS A 96 14.11 1.24 3.59
CA LYS A 96 15.31 1.78 2.95
C LYS A 96 15.71 1.00 1.71
N LEU A 97 15.69 -0.32 1.77
CA LEU A 97 16.04 -1.17 0.63
C LEU A 97 15.05 -0.98 -0.54
N LEU A 98 13.75 -0.88 -0.24
CA LEU A 98 12.72 -0.58 -1.23
C LEU A 98 12.92 0.82 -1.85
N ALA A 99 13.20 1.84 -1.04
CA ALA A 99 13.47 3.20 -1.54
C ALA A 99 14.68 3.20 -2.50
N VAL A 100 15.79 2.60 -2.07
CA VAL A 100 17.00 2.43 -2.88
C VAL A 100 16.70 1.70 -4.19
N ALA A 101 15.83 0.69 -4.16
CA ALA A 101 15.46 -0.09 -5.33
C ALA A 101 14.56 0.64 -6.33
N GLY A 102 14.15 1.88 -6.05
CA GLY A 102 13.34 2.68 -6.99
C GLY A 102 11.89 2.89 -6.57
N TYR A 103 11.47 2.36 -5.43
CA TYR A 103 10.10 2.52 -4.97
C TYR A 103 9.91 3.85 -4.24
N LYS A 104 8.74 4.49 -4.42
CA LYS A 104 8.25 5.52 -3.51
C LYS A 104 7.72 4.85 -2.25
N VAL A 105 8.36 5.09 -1.12
CA VAL A 105 8.03 4.47 0.17
C VAL A 105 7.74 5.55 1.19
N VAL A 106 6.55 5.53 1.78
CA VAL A 106 6.20 6.36 2.94
C VAL A 106 6.00 5.45 4.14
N GLN A 107 6.76 5.69 5.21
CA GLN A 107 6.65 4.95 6.47
C GLN A 107 5.58 5.54 7.38
N SER A 108 4.95 4.65 8.17
CA SER A 108 3.96 5.00 9.18
C SER A 108 2.92 6.00 8.66
N PRO A 109 2.26 5.71 7.53
CA PRO A 109 1.24 6.58 6.96
C PRO A 109 0.07 6.79 7.93
N PRO A 110 -0.77 7.82 7.68
CA PRO A 110 -1.99 8.02 8.45
C PRO A 110 -2.87 6.76 8.49
N THR A 111 -3.63 6.62 9.58
CA THR A 111 -4.62 5.56 9.73
C THR A 111 -5.56 5.53 8.53
N ASN A 112 -5.76 4.35 7.94
CA ASN A 112 -6.63 4.21 6.78
C ASN A 112 -8.12 4.38 7.14
N SER A 113 -8.98 4.44 6.11
CA SER A 113 -10.43 4.57 6.26
C SER A 113 -11.10 3.47 7.09
N HIS A 114 -10.38 2.38 7.38
CA HIS A 114 -10.84 1.25 8.18
C HIS A 114 -10.26 1.24 9.60
N GLY A 115 -9.59 2.31 10.02
CA GLY A 115 -9.03 2.43 11.37
C GLY A 115 -7.78 1.58 11.59
N LYS A 116 -7.03 1.24 10.54
CA LYS A 116 -5.78 0.45 10.61
C LYS A 116 -4.57 1.28 10.21
N ASN A 117 -3.42 0.91 10.77
CA ASN A 117 -2.14 1.55 10.53
C ASN A 117 -1.27 0.57 9.74
N PRO A 118 -1.23 0.68 8.40
CA PRO A 118 -0.28 -0.10 7.62
C PRO A 118 1.14 0.39 7.90
N ASP A 119 2.12 -0.49 7.76
CA ASP A 119 3.52 -0.15 8.00
C ASP A 119 4.03 0.84 6.92
N TYR A 120 3.58 0.68 5.67
CA TYR A 120 4.00 1.51 4.53
C TYR A 120 2.87 1.92 3.57
N LEU A 121 3.10 3.02 2.86
CA LEU A 121 2.62 3.21 1.49
C LEU A 121 3.76 2.98 0.51
N ILE A 122 3.65 1.98 -0.36
CA ILE A 122 4.60 1.71 -1.45
C ILE A 122 3.90 1.98 -2.77
N GLU A 123 4.38 2.96 -3.53
CA GLU A 123 3.72 3.45 -4.76
C GLU A 123 2.23 3.78 -4.51
N GLY A 124 1.94 4.36 -3.34
CA GLY A 124 0.58 4.72 -2.91
C GLY A 124 -0.31 3.55 -2.46
N ARG A 125 0.20 2.32 -2.43
CA ARG A 125 -0.53 1.12 -1.97
C ARG A 125 -0.16 0.80 -0.52
N GLN A 126 -1.10 0.25 0.25
CA GLN A 126 -0.86 -0.12 1.65
C GLN A 126 -0.12 -1.45 1.74
N TRP A 127 0.94 -1.50 2.55
CA TRP A 127 1.73 -2.70 2.80
C TRP A 127 2.02 -2.84 4.28
N ASP A 128 2.06 -4.09 4.72
CA ASP A 128 2.61 -4.46 6.02
C ASP A 128 3.95 -5.18 5.83
N CYS A 129 4.86 -4.98 6.78
CA CYS A 129 6.11 -5.71 6.92
C CYS A 129 5.96 -6.89 7.88
N TYR A 130 6.60 -8.00 7.56
CA TYR A 130 6.80 -9.10 8.49
C TYR A 130 8.22 -9.65 8.35
N SER A 131 8.92 -9.73 9.48
CA SER A 131 10.32 -10.17 9.55
C SER A 131 10.42 -11.36 10.49
N PRO A 132 10.28 -12.61 10.00
CA PRO A 132 10.40 -13.79 10.86
C PRO A 132 11.82 -13.97 11.37
N SER A 133 11.96 -14.28 12.66
CA SER A 133 13.21 -14.73 13.28
C SER A 133 13.32 -16.26 13.37
N GLY A 134 12.26 -16.97 13.01
CA GLY A 134 12.20 -18.43 13.00
C GLY A 134 12.14 -19.00 11.58
N ASN A 135 12.20 -20.33 11.48
CA ASN A 135 12.26 -21.06 10.20
C ASN A 135 11.02 -21.94 9.96
N SER A 136 9.89 -21.61 10.61
CA SER A 136 8.65 -22.38 10.46
C SER A 136 7.79 -21.77 9.35
N LEU A 137 7.65 -22.49 8.24
CA LEU A 137 6.76 -22.13 7.13
C LEU A 137 5.30 -21.95 7.60
N ASN A 138 4.85 -22.78 8.55
CA ASN A 138 3.50 -22.67 9.11
C ASN A 138 3.33 -21.41 9.94
N THR A 139 4.36 -21.01 10.69
CA THR A 139 4.35 -19.76 11.45
C THR A 139 4.31 -18.56 10.50
N VAL A 140 5.15 -18.57 9.45
CA VAL A 140 5.17 -17.51 8.44
C VAL A 140 3.81 -17.38 7.74
N ARG A 141 3.26 -18.48 7.22
CA ARG A 141 1.95 -18.48 6.55
C ARG A 141 0.83 -18.01 7.49
N SER A 142 0.87 -18.42 8.76
CA SER A 142 -0.11 -18.00 9.76
C SER A 142 0.03 -16.51 10.10
N ALA A 143 1.24 -15.98 10.17
CA ALA A 143 1.49 -14.55 10.38
C ALA A 143 0.98 -13.72 9.20
N ILE A 144 1.26 -14.14 7.96
CA ILE A 144 0.72 -13.53 6.74
C ILE A 144 -0.81 -13.52 6.79
N ARG A 145 -1.44 -14.68 7.07
CA ARG A 145 -2.90 -14.78 7.21
C ARG A 145 -3.46 -13.83 8.26
N ASN A 146 -2.80 -13.73 9.42
CA ASN A 146 -3.24 -12.85 10.49
C ASN A 146 -3.12 -11.37 10.12
N LYS A 147 -2.08 -10.96 9.39
CA LYS A 147 -1.96 -9.58 8.89
C LYS A 147 -3.02 -9.28 7.82
N VAL A 148 -3.22 -10.19 6.87
CA VAL A 148 -4.27 -10.06 5.84
C VAL A 148 -5.66 -9.98 6.49
N SER A 149 -5.97 -10.80 7.50
CA SER A 149 -7.30 -10.79 8.11
C SER A 149 -7.52 -9.64 9.11
N LYS A 150 -6.55 -9.34 9.97
CA LYS A 150 -6.70 -8.37 11.07
C LYS A 150 -6.41 -6.94 10.66
N ASN A 151 -5.43 -6.77 9.78
CA ASN A 151 -4.99 -5.45 9.30
C ASN A 151 -5.56 -5.14 7.92
N GLN A 152 -6.22 -6.12 7.27
CA GLN A 152 -6.64 -6.01 5.86
C GLN A 152 -5.45 -5.62 4.97
N ALA A 153 -4.24 -6.00 5.37
CA ALA A 153 -3.04 -5.82 4.61
C ALA A 153 -3.08 -6.82 3.46
N TYR A 154 -3.51 -6.34 2.30
CA TYR A 154 -3.60 -7.17 1.12
C TYR A 154 -2.22 -7.44 0.49
N SER A 155 -1.21 -6.66 0.84
CA SER A 155 0.15 -6.81 0.33
C SER A 155 1.17 -6.87 1.47
N ILE A 156 2.14 -7.78 1.38
CA ILE A 156 3.12 -8.05 2.45
C ILE A 156 4.54 -7.93 1.94
N ILE A 157 5.36 -7.16 2.66
CA ILE A 157 6.82 -7.27 2.60
C ILE A 157 7.27 -8.34 3.58
N LEU A 158 7.82 -9.43 3.07
CA LEU A 158 8.38 -10.51 3.87
C LEU A 158 9.90 -10.38 3.92
N ASN A 159 10.44 -9.88 5.03
CA ASN A 159 11.88 -9.70 5.21
C ASN A 159 12.50 -10.93 5.87
N LEU A 160 13.19 -11.76 5.08
CA LEU A 160 13.82 -13.00 5.52
C LEU A 160 15.25 -12.82 6.05
N SER A 161 15.71 -11.58 6.30
CA SER A 161 17.08 -11.31 6.76
C SER A 161 17.49 -12.02 8.07
N ASP A 162 16.52 -12.42 8.89
CA ASP A 162 16.73 -13.15 10.15
C ASP A 162 16.23 -14.62 10.07
N SER A 163 15.88 -15.11 8.88
CA SER A 163 15.35 -16.45 8.66
C SER A 163 16.25 -17.23 7.69
N LYS A 164 16.26 -18.56 7.84
CA LYS A 164 16.91 -19.48 6.90
C LYS A 164 15.99 -19.93 5.77
N LEU A 165 14.72 -19.51 5.81
CA LEU A 165 13.75 -19.81 4.77
C LEU A 165 14.14 -19.11 3.48
N THR A 166 13.86 -19.77 2.37
CA THR A 166 14.06 -19.24 1.03
C THR A 166 12.75 -18.76 0.43
N SER A 167 12.83 -17.80 -0.50
CA SER A 167 11.68 -17.35 -1.29
C SER A 167 10.91 -18.52 -1.94
N ASN A 168 11.59 -19.53 -2.47
CA ASN A 168 10.98 -20.72 -3.07
C ASN A 168 10.17 -21.53 -2.06
N GLU A 169 10.69 -21.76 -0.85
CA GLU A 169 9.94 -22.50 0.19
C GLU A 169 8.67 -21.73 0.60
N ILE A 170 8.72 -20.39 0.65
CA ILE A 170 7.54 -19.56 0.89
C ILE A 170 6.55 -19.70 -0.27
N GLU A 171 7.03 -19.64 -1.51
CA GLU A 171 6.21 -19.75 -2.73
C GLU A 171 5.47 -21.08 -2.75
N GLU A 172 6.17 -22.20 -2.57
CA GLU A 172 5.57 -23.53 -2.50
C GLU A 172 4.56 -23.65 -1.35
N ARG A 173 4.87 -23.06 -0.18
CA ARG A 173 3.98 -23.09 0.97
C ARG A 173 2.66 -22.36 0.68
N LEU A 174 2.75 -21.18 0.06
CA LEU A 174 1.58 -20.35 -0.28
C LEU A 174 0.80 -20.91 -1.48
N ALA A 175 1.47 -21.59 -2.41
CA ALA A 175 0.79 -22.32 -3.48
C ALA A 175 -0.02 -23.50 -2.93
N ARG A 176 0.52 -24.23 -1.94
CA ARG A 176 -0.15 -25.39 -1.31
C ARG A 176 -1.31 -25.00 -0.40
N ASP A 177 -1.20 -23.88 0.32
CA ASP A 177 -2.22 -23.40 1.26
C ASP A 177 -2.36 -21.87 1.16
N PRO A 178 -3.07 -21.41 0.11
CA PRO A 178 -3.22 -20.00 -0.17
C PRO A 178 -3.80 -19.22 1.01
N VAL A 179 -3.43 -17.95 1.11
CA VAL A 179 -4.02 -17.03 2.07
C VAL A 179 -5.10 -16.21 1.36
N THR A 180 -6.36 -16.44 1.72
CA THR A 180 -7.48 -15.69 1.16
C THR A 180 -7.30 -14.18 1.41
N GLY A 181 -7.37 -13.40 0.33
CA GLY A 181 -7.24 -11.93 0.38
C GLY A 181 -5.82 -11.42 0.18
N LEU A 182 -4.80 -12.29 0.21
CA LEU A 182 -3.43 -11.91 -0.12
C LEU A 182 -3.34 -11.60 -1.62
N LYS A 183 -2.94 -10.37 -1.95
CA LYS A 183 -2.80 -9.87 -3.32
C LYS A 183 -1.36 -9.89 -3.79
N GLU A 184 -0.41 -9.54 -2.91
CA GLU A 184 0.99 -9.42 -3.31
C GLU A 184 1.93 -9.75 -2.15
N VAL A 185 3.03 -10.44 -2.45
CA VAL A 185 4.13 -10.63 -1.51
C VAL A 185 5.42 -10.25 -2.23
N LYS A 186 6.20 -9.37 -1.59
CA LYS A 186 7.60 -9.14 -1.97
C LYS A 186 8.49 -9.68 -0.87
N VAL A 187 9.45 -10.52 -1.25
CA VAL A 187 10.42 -11.10 -0.33
C VAL A 187 11.69 -10.27 -0.38
N ILE A 188 12.20 -9.90 0.79
CA ILE A 188 13.57 -9.38 0.94
C ILE A 188 14.45 -10.50 1.45
N GLN A 189 15.45 -10.87 0.66
CA GLN A 189 16.42 -11.90 1.00
C GLN A 189 17.77 -11.50 0.38
N ASP A 190 18.85 -11.63 1.14
CA ASP A 190 20.22 -11.32 0.69
C ASP A 190 20.39 -9.92 0.06
N GLY A 191 19.65 -8.93 0.61
CA GLY A 191 19.67 -7.56 0.11
C GLY A 191 18.93 -7.33 -1.21
N GLN A 192 18.18 -8.32 -1.69
CA GLN A 192 17.42 -8.28 -2.94
C GLN A 192 15.93 -8.36 -2.68
N ILE A 193 15.13 -7.79 -3.60
CA ILE A 193 13.67 -7.86 -3.58
C ILE A 193 13.22 -8.82 -4.66
N HIS A 194 12.41 -9.80 -4.28
CA HIS A 194 11.80 -10.76 -5.19
C HIS A 194 10.28 -10.64 -5.12
N ASP A 195 9.65 -10.50 -6.29
CA ASP A 195 8.20 -10.66 -6.41
C ASP A 195 7.89 -12.16 -6.30
N LEU A 196 7.08 -12.54 -5.31
CA LEU A 196 6.69 -13.92 -5.12
C LEU A 196 5.50 -14.25 -6.02
N LYS A 197 5.54 -15.37 -6.73
CA LYS A 197 4.43 -15.76 -7.62
C LYS A 197 3.32 -16.37 -6.80
N LEU A 198 2.20 -15.67 -6.71
CA LEU A 198 0.99 -16.20 -6.08
C LEU A 198 0.17 -16.89 -7.16
N SER A 199 -0.08 -18.18 -6.98
CA SER A 199 -1.00 -18.90 -7.88
C SER A 199 -2.40 -18.30 -7.78
N PRO A 200 -3.05 -17.94 -8.89
CA PRO A 200 -4.43 -17.49 -8.87
C PRO A 200 -5.31 -18.60 -8.26
N LYS A 201 -6.34 -18.20 -7.50
CA LYS A 201 -7.26 -19.14 -6.86
C LYS A 201 -7.74 -20.18 -7.89
N GLY A 202 -7.41 -21.44 -7.68
CA GLY A 202 -8.25 -22.52 -8.21
C GLY A 202 -9.59 -22.41 -7.52
N ASN A 203 -10.65 -22.09 -8.27
CA ASN A 203 -12.01 -22.27 -7.79
C ASN A 203 -12.15 -23.77 -7.43
N GLN A 204 -12.24 -24.07 -6.14
CA GLN A 204 -12.83 -25.31 -5.67
C GLN A 204 -14.35 -25.12 -5.62
#